data_AF-A0A955EGX9-F1
#
_entry.id   AF-A0A955EGX9-F1
#
_cell.length_a   1.000
_cell.length_b   1.000
_cell.length_c   1.000
_cell.angle_alpha   90.00
_cell.angle_beta   90.00
_cell.angle_gamma   90.00
#
_symmetry.space_group_name_H-M   'P 1'
#
loop_
_entity.id
_entity.type
_entity.pdbx_description
1 polymer ?
#
loop_
_entity_poly.entity_id
_entity_poly.type
_entity_poly.pdbx_seq_one_letter_code
_entity_poly.pdbx_strand_id
1 'polypeptide(L)'
;MDELNPRQRAGLRKQLVSAVTSQKALREVVEYGAGTRLVEIAADGNLTDMVYDVVEWCRSRGYLLRLMEAARQYNPTHPGLREFVEALGMAPAVPKAGAPERILLKQAGFQDVEVWRTRMCLAEQAICRVEIDGEGVGTGFLIGPSAMITNYHVLEELLGGDIEAGAVACRFDHKYLADGRTLAAGVTFALDDDWRIDASPVDELDYALVRLAEVPGECTVGNLDAAPERGWLTPCAWPAPATPEPVIILQHAMARPMQLGMGSVLTERQESGRVFYNANTEPGSSGSPCFALDWRLVALHHWGAPTWNRGVLFEAILARLAARDLAGAIKE
;
A
#
# COMPACT_ATOMS: atom_id res chain seq x y z
N MET A 1 14.67 3.01 -24.63
CA MET A 1 14.47 1.55 -24.61
C MET A 1 14.10 1.06 -26.03
N ASP A 2 14.79 1.55 -27.08
CA ASP A 2 14.41 1.37 -28.50
C ASP A 2 15.63 1.09 -29.43
N GLU A 3 16.81 0.84 -28.87
CA GLU A 3 18.02 0.63 -29.66
C GLU A 3 18.40 -0.85 -29.71
N LEU A 4 17.91 -1.57 -30.73
CA LEU A 4 18.45 -2.87 -31.11
C LEU A 4 19.86 -2.68 -31.68
N ASN A 5 20.83 -3.47 -31.20
CA ASN A 5 22.18 -3.46 -31.73
C ASN A 5 22.22 -4.03 -33.18
N PRO A 6 23.31 -3.83 -33.96
CA PRO A 6 23.37 -4.26 -35.35
C PRO A 6 23.09 -5.77 -35.58
N ARG A 7 23.52 -6.64 -34.66
CA ARG A 7 23.25 -8.09 -34.73
C ARG A 7 21.78 -8.41 -34.49
N GLN A 8 21.17 -7.75 -33.50
CA GLN A 8 19.75 -7.87 -33.22
C GLN A 8 18.90 -7.36 -34.40
N ARG A 9 19.27 -6.24 -35.02
CA ARG A 9 18.54 -5.74 -36.21
C ARG A 9 18.61 -6.71 -37.39
N ALA A 10 19.75 -7.31 -37.65
CA ALA A 10 19.89 -8.34 -38.67
C ALA A 10 19.02 -9.58 -38.34
N GLY A 11 18.98 -9.97 -37.07
CA GLY A 11 18.08 -11.02 -36.57
C GLY A 11 16.60 -10.69 -36.80
N LEU A 12 16.16 -9.48 -36.43
CA LEU A 12 14.78 -9.03 -36.60
C LEU A 12 14.35 -9.07 -38.07
N ARG A 13 15.17 -8.51 -38.97
CA ARG A 13 14.87 -8.50 -40.42
C ARG A 13 14.69 -9.92 -40.96
N LYS A 14 15.57 -10.85 -40.58
CA LYS A 14 15.47 -12.26 -40.98
C LYS A 14 14.14 -12.87 -40.53
N GLN A 15 13.73 -12.62 -39.29
CA GLN A 15 12.47 -13.15 -38.77
C GLN A 15 11.24 -12.52 -39.41
N LEU A 16 11.28 -11.20 -39.67
CA LEU A 16 10.18 -10.50 -40.34
C LEU A 16 9.97 -11.00 -41.77
N VAL A 17 11.04 -11.14 -42.57
CA VAL A 17 10.95 -11.69 -43.94
C VAL A 17 10.32 -13.08 -43.93
N SER A 18 10.73 -13.93 -42.98
CA SER A 18 10.19 -15.27 -42.79
C SER A 18 8.72 -15.28 -42.31
N ALA A 19 8.31 -14.28 -41.52
CA ALA A 19 6.98 -14.22 -40.93
C ALA A 19 5.91 -13.68 -41.89
N VAL A 20 6.23 -12.67 -42.72
CA VAL A 20 5.24 -12.01 -43.60
C VAL A 20 5.17 -12.64 -45.00
N THR A 21 6.20 -13.34 -45.48
CA THR A 21 6.22 -14.16 -46.73
C THR A 21 5.72 -13.53 -48.05
N SER A 22 5.14 -12.33 -48.07
CA SER A 22 4.63 -11.61 -49.23
C SER A 22 4.58 -10.10 -48.99
N GLN A 23 4.60 -9.30 -50.06
CA GLN A 23 4.46 -7.83 -49.95
C GLN A 23 3.09 -7.41 -49.38
N LYS A 24 2.03 -8.18 -49.69
CA LYS A 24 0.68 -7.90 -49.17
C LYS A 24 0.65 -8.01 -47.64
N ALA A 25 1.24 -9.08 -47.11
CA ALA A 25 1.35 -9.28 -45.67
C ALA A 25 2.21 -8.20 -44.99
N LEU A 26 3.33 -7.82 -45.61
CA LEU A 26 4.16 -6.72 -45.10
C LEU A 26 3.36 -5.41 -45.03
N ARG A 27 2.49 -5.15 -46.02
CA ARG A 27 1.60 -3.98 -46.02
C ARG A 27 0.66 -4.00 -44.82
N GLU A 28 -0.01 -5.12 -44.56
CA GLU A 28 -0.93 -5.26 -43.42
C GLU A 28 -0.21 -5.05 -42.08
N VAL A 29 1.00 -5.63 -41.93
CA VAL A 29 1.84 -5.45 -40.73
C VAL A 29 2.28 -4.00 -40.54
N VAL A 30 2.65 -3.31 -41.61
CA VAL A 30 3.08 -1.90 -41.56
C VAL A 30 1.91 -0.96 -41.27
N GLU A 31 0.74 -1.19 -41.89
CA GLU A 31 -0.45 -0.38 -41.62
C GLU A 31 -0.88 -0.50 -40.15
N TYR A 32 -0.87 -1.71 -39.58
CA TYR A 32 -1.20 -1.91 -38.18
C TYR A 32 -0.10 -1.42 -37.21
N GLY A 33 1.16 -1.72 -37.50
CA GLY A 33 2.29 -1.44 -36.60
C GLY A 33 2.79 0.02 -36.64
N ALA A 34 2.75 0.65 -37.81
CA ALA A 34 3.29 1.99 -38.04
C ALA A 34 2.22 3.04 -38.36
N GLY A 35 0.97 2.64 -38.63
CA GLY A 35 -0.13 3.57 -38.92
C GLY A 35 0.05 4.35 -40.23
N THR A 36 0.80 3.81 -41.18
CA THR A 36 1.10 4.42 -42.50
C THR A 36 1.10 3.35 -43.59
N ARG A 37 1.12 3.76 -44.87
CA ARG A 37 1.12 2.87 -46.02
C ARG A 37 2.54 2.41 -46.33
N LEU A 38 2.71 1.13 -46.68
CA LEU A 38 4.01 0.56 -47.06
C LEU A 38 4.73 1.36 -48.17
N VAL A 39 3.97 1.89 -49.14
CA VAL A 39 4.49 2.69 -50.25
C VAL A 39 5.08 4.05 -49.82
N GLU A 40 4.79 4.51 -48.60
CA GLU A 40 5.38 5.73 -48.02
C GLU A 40 6.73 5.46 -47.35
N ILE A 41 7.08 4.17 -47.16
CA ILE A 41 8.28 3.74 -46.44
C ILE A 41 9.29 3.05 -47.36
N ALA A 42 8.81 2.13 -48.21
CA ALA A 42 9.66 1.31 -49.07
C ALA A 42 9.19 1.38 -50.52
N ALA A 43 10.14 1.49 -51.45
CA ALA A 43 9.86 1.36 -52.88
C ALA A 43 9.45 -0.07 -53.22
N ASP A 44 8.67 -0.24 -54.30
CA ASP A 44 8.28 -1.58 -54.75
C ASP A 44 9.52 -2.37 -55.21
N GLY A 45 9.63 -3.61 -54.76
CA GLY A 45 10.87 -4.39 -54.88
C GLY A 45 10.78 -5.75 -54.21
N ASN A 46 11.92 -6.42 -54.02
CA ASN A 46 11.89 -7.70 -53.32
C ASN A 46 11.58 -7.52 -51.83
N LEU A 47 10.94 -8.53 -51.24
CA LEU A 47 10.44 -8.46 -49.86
C LEU A 47 11.55 -8.19 -48.84
N THR A 48 12.76 -8.69 -49.07
CA THR A 48 13.90 -8.52 -48.16
C THR A 48 14.32 -7.06 -48.05
N ASP A 49 14.43 -6.37 -49.19
CA ASP A 49 14.79 -4.96 -49.23
C ASP A 49 13.67 -4.09 -48.65
N MET A 50 12.41 -4.41 -48.94
CA MET A 50 11.28 -3.70 -48.35
C MET A 50 11.23 -3.85 -46.81
N VAL A 51 11.51 -5.05 -46.28
CA VAL A 51 11.60 -5.27 -44.82
C VAL A 51 12.78 -4.50 -44.23
N TYR A 52 13.91 -4.40 -44.93
CA TYR A 52 15.05 -3.60 -44.48
C TYR A 52 14.64 -2.13 -44.27
N ASP A 53 14.00 -1.53 -45.28
CA ASP A 53 13.59 -0.13 -45.26
C ASP A 53 12.56 0.14 -44.15
N VAL A 54 11.59 -0.76 -44.01
CA VAL A 54 10.58 -0.70 -42.94
C VAL A 54 11.21 -0.74 -41.55
N VAL A 55 12.17 -1.64 -41.31
CA VAL A 55 12.85 -1.75 -40.01
C VAL A 55 13.66 -0.50 -39.70
N GLU A 56 14.38 0.06 -40.67
CA GLU A 56 15.15 1.30 -40.45
C GLU A 56 14.25 2.51 -40.24
N TRP A 57 13.17 2.63 -41.01
CA TRP A 57 12.19 3.68 -40.84
C TRP A 57 11.55 3.63 -39.45
N CYS A 58 11.10 2.44 -39.02
CA CYS A 58 10.49 2.25 -37.70
C CYS A 58 11.49 2.54 -36.59
N ARG A 59 12.77 2.17 -36.75
CA ARG A 59 13.84 2.49 -35.79
C ARG A 59 14.02 4.00 -35.64
N SER A 60 14.08 4.71 -36.76
CA SER A 60 14.30 6.17 -36.75
C SER A 60 13.18 6.95 -36.07
N ARG A 61 11.99 6.34 -35.91
CA ARG A 61 10.77 6.95 -35.40
C ARG A 61 10.21 6.31 -34.13
N GLY A 62 10.92 5.35 -33.52
CA GLY A 62 10.47 4.68 -32.29
C GLY A 62 9.28 3.73 -32.46
N TYR A 63 9.12 3.14 -33.65
CA TYR A 63 8.02 2.21 -33.96
C TYR A 63 8.44 0.74 -34.02
N LEU A 64 9.69 0.40 -33.69
CA LEU A 64 10.19 -0.98 -33.76
C LEU A 64 9.34 -1.95 -32.93
N LEU A 65 9.00 -1.58 -31.70
CA LEU A 65 8.18 -2.41 -30.83
C LEU A 65 6.80 -2.69 -31.44
N ARG A 66 6.17 -1.67 -32.02
CA ARG A 66 4.83 -1.79 -32.63
C ARG A 66 4.88 -2.62 -33.92
N LEU A 67 5.94 -2.49 -34.72
CA LEU A 67 6.17 -3.32 -35.89
C LEU A 67 6.33 -4.81 -35.51
N MET A 68 7.09 -5.08 -34.45
CA MET A 68 7.30 -6.45 -33.94
C MET A 68 6.00 -7.06 -33.42
N GLU A 69 5.20 -6.29 -32.70
CA GLU A 69 3.89 -6.73 -32.19
C GLU A 69 2.90 -6.97 -33.33
N ALA A 70 2.85 -6.10 -34.33
CA ALA A 70 2.03 -6.27 -35.53
C ALA A 70 2.39 -7.56 -36.29
N ALA A 71 3.68 -7.82 -36.47
CA ALA A 71 4.15 -9.05 -37.12
C ALA A 71 3.83 -10.31 -36.31
N ARG A 72 3.88 -10.23 -34.98
CA ARG A 72 3.49 -11.32 -34.07
C ARG A 72 2.00 -11.61 -34.13
N GLN A 73 1.16 -10.60 -34.22
CA GLN A 73 -0.28 -10.76 -34.37
C GLN A 73 -0.65 -11.32 -35.75
N TYR A 74 0.07 -10.90 -36.80
CA TYR A 74 -0.11 -11.42 -38.15
C TYR A 74 0.25 -12.90 -38.26
N ASN A 75 1.35 -13.33 -37.65
CA ASN A 75 1.80 -14.72 -37.65
C ASN A 75 2.12 -15.24 -36.23
N PRO A 76 1.08 -15.56 -35.42
CA PRO A 76 1.25 -15.91 -34.00
C PRO A 76 2.03 -17.20 -33.74
N THR A 77 2.12 -18.08 -34.74
CA THR A 77 2.75 -19.40 -34.62
C THR A 77 4.19 -19.43 -35.15
N HIS A 78 4.73 -18.31 -35.67
CA HIS A 78 6.09 -18.26 -36.24
C HIS A 78 7.16 -18.42 -35.15
N PRO A 79 7.88 -19.56 -35.08
CA PRO A 79 8.73 -19.89 -33.94
C PRO A 79 9.92 -18.94 -33.80
N GLY A 80 10.59 -18.60 -34.90
CA GLY A 80 11.78 -17.75 -34.86
C GLY A 80 11.48 -16.28 -34.53
N LEU A 81 10.27 -15.79 -34.82
CA LEU A 81 9.87 -14.42 -34.45
C LEU A 81 9.53 -14.38 -32.95
N ARG A 82 8.84 -15.41 -32.46
CA ARG A 82 8.55 -15.58 -31.02
C ARG A 82 9.83 -15.67 -30.20
N GLU A 83 10.76 -16.57 -30.56
CA GLU A 83 12.05 -16.73 -29.87
C GLU A 83 12.87 -15.44 -29.88
N PHE A 84 12.84 -14.70 -30.99
CA PHE A 84 13.56 -13.43 -31.11
C PHE A 84 12.96 -12.33 -30.20
N VAL A 85 11.63 -12.23 -30.12
CA VAL A 85 10.94 -11.29 -29.22
C VAL A 85 11.12 -11.67 -27.75
N GLU A 86 11.08 -12.97 -27.42
CA GLU A 86 11.36 -13.50 -26.08
C GLU A 86 12.81 -13.21 -25.65
N ALA A 87 13.78 -13.42 -26.54
CA ALA A 87 15.20 -13.13 -26.28
C ALA A 87 15.49 -11.63 -26.08
N LEU A 88 14.62 -10.75 -26.58
CA LEU A 88 14.69 -9.30 -26.35
C LEU A 88 13.98 -8.85 -25.06
N GLY A 89 13.37 -9.77 -24.31
CA GLY A 89 12.58 -9.44 -23.12
C GLY A 89 11.31 -8.64 -23.43
N MET A 90 10.82 -8.69 -24.68
CA MET A 90 9.71 -7.87 -25.19
C MET A 90 8.37 -8.63 -25.31
N ALA A 91 8.29 -9.87 -24.83
CA ALA A 91 7.00 -10.53 -24.69
C ALA A 91 6.32 -10.10 -23.38
N PRO A 92 5.09 -9.54 -23.39
CA PRO A 92 4.23 -9.81 -22.26
C PRO A 92 4.06 -11.33 -22.22
N ALA A 93 4.40 -11.95 -21.10
CA ALA A 93 4.23 -13.38 -20.92
C ALA A 93 2.75 -13.73 -21.14
N VAL A 94 2.38 -14.21 -22.33
CA VAL A 94 1.11 -14.92 -22.52
C VAL A 94 1.35 -16.30 -21.93
N PRO A 95 0.80 -16.62 -20.75
CA PRO A 95 1.09 -17.91 -20.14
C PRO A 95 0.45 -19.02 -20.98
N LYS A 96 1.18 -20.12 -21.18
CA LYS A 96 0.62 -21.37 -21.72
C LYS A 96 -0.70 -21.67 -21.03
N ALA A 97 -1.72 -22.07 -21.82
CA ALA A 97 -2.99 -22.56 -21.30
C ALA A 97 -2.74 -23.68 -20.29
N GLY A 98 -2.88 -23.31 -19.02
CA GLY A 98 -2.46 -24.05 -17.84
C GLY A 98 -2.70 -23.14 -16.64
N ALA A 99 -3.93 -23.23 -16.12
CA ALA A 99 -4.60 -22.35 -15.16
C ALA A 99 -4.40 -20.84 -15.45
N PRO A 100 -5.41 -20.11 -15.99
CA PRO A 100 -5.27 -18.66 -16.22
C PRO A 100 -4.95 -17.87 -14.93
N GLU A 101 -5.23 -18.45 -13.77
CA GLU A 101 -4.95 -17.87 -12.46
C GLU A 101 -3.45 -17.93 -12.11
N ARG A 102 -2.95 -16.84 -11.52
CA ARG A 102 -1.56 -16.71 -11.07
C ARG A 102 -1.55 -16.12 -9.66
N ILE A 103 -0.78 -16.74 -8.75
CA ILE A 103 -0.50 -16.17 -7.42
C ILE A 103 0.73 -15.27 -7.58
N LEU A 104 0.51 -13.95 -7.58
CA LEU A 104 1.56 -12.95 -7.78
C LEU A 104 2.20 -12.50 -6.46
N LEU A 105 1.39 -12.33 -5.42
CA LEU A 105 1.81 -11.98 -4.06
C LEU A 105 1.61 -13.21 -3.16
N LYS A 106 2.58 -14.14 -3.17
CA LYS A 106 2.48 -15.38 -2.41
C LYS A 106 2.37 -15.13 -0.90
N GLN A 107 3.01 -14.07 -0.42
CA GLN A 107 3.04 -13.64 0.97
C GLN A 107 1.68 -13.11 1.45
N ALA A 108 0.91 -12.47 0.55
CA ALA A 108 -0.43 -11.98 0.84
C ALA A 108 -1.45 -13.13 1.01
N GLY A 109 -1.24 -14.24 0.29
CA GLY A 109 -2.16 -15.37 0.27
C GLY A 109 -3.58 -14.98 -0.16
N PHE A 110 -4.54 -15.88 0.09
CA PHE A 110 -5.97 -15.55 0.02
C PHE A 110 -6.48 -15.27 1.42
N GLN A 111 -7.30 -14.23 1.56
CA GLN A 111 -7.96 -13.89 2.81
C GLN A 111 -9.38 -14.43 2.78
N ASP A 112 -9.80 -15.08 3.87
CA ASP A 112 -11.21 -15.42 4.06
C ASP A 112 -12.00 -14.14 4.29
N VAL A 113 -13.06 -13.93 3.49
CA VAL A 113 -13.82 -12.66 3.48
C VAL A 113 -14.48 -12.40 4.84
N GLU A 114 -15.03 -13.43 5.48
CA GLU A 114 -15.76 -13.29 6.73
C GLU A 114 -14.79 -13.02 7.89
N VAL A 115 -13.68 -13.75 7.94
CA VAL A 115 -12.62 -13.53 8.94
C VAL A 115 -12.00 -12.15 8.77
N TRP A 116 -11.67 -11.76 7.53
CA TRP A 116 -11.04 -10.48 7.25
C TRP A 116 -11.96 -9.31 7.60
N ARG A 117 -13.24 -9.39 7.23
CA ARG A 117 -14.24 -8.37 7.57
C ARG A 117 -14.46 -8.29 9.08
N THR A 118 -14.56 -9.43 9.77
CA THR A 118 -14.74 -9.45 11.23
C THR A 118 -13.57 -8.77 11.94
N ARG A 119 -12.33 -9.06 11.53
CA ARG A 119 -11.13 -8.41 12.09
C ARG A 119 -11.09 -6.91 11.79
N MET A 120 -11.51 -6.50 10.59
CA MET A 120 -11.64 -5.08 10.24
C MET A 120 -12.62 -4.36 11.18
N CYS A 121 -13.78 -4.95 11.44
CA CYS A 121 -14.78 -4.37 12.34
C CYS A 121 -14.26 -4.24 13.78
N LEU A 122 -13.55 -5.25 14.28
CA LEU A 122 -12.91 -5.19 15.61
C LEU A 122 -11.83 -4.11 15.66
N ALA A 123 -11.03 -3.96 14.60
CA ALA A 123 -10.02 -2.92 14.53
C ALA A 123 -10.64 -1.52 14.50
N GLU A 124 -11.71 -1.31 13.73
CA GLU A 124 -12.45 -0.05 13.70
C GLU A 124 -12.94 0.36 15.10
N GLN A 125 -13.44 -0.59 15.89
CA GLN A 125 -13.99 -0.32 17.22
C GLN A 125 -12.93 0.14 18.24
N ALA A 126 -11.69 -0.32 18.10
CA ALA A 126 -10.60 0.00 19.02
C ALA A 126 -9.88 1.33 18.70
N ILE A 127 -10.18 1.97 17.57
CA ILE A 127 -9.54 3.20 17.12
C ILE A 127 -10.39 4.42 17.51
N CYS A 128 -9.73 5.47 17.97
CA CYS A 128 -10.33 6.75 18.32
C CYS A 128 -9.67 7.92 17.61
N ARG A 129 -10.41 9.02 17.51
CA ARG A 129 -9.88 10.35 17.24
C ARG A 129 -9.40 10.97 18.54
N VAL A 130 -8.17 11.45 18.59
CA VAL A 130 -7.63 12.20 19.73
C VAL A 130 -8.01 13.66 19.55
N GLU A 131 -8.61 14.24 20.59
CA GLU A 131 -9.12 15.61 20.60
C GLU A 131 -8.45 16.42 21.71
N ILE A 132 -8.06 17.66 21.40
CA ILE A 132 -7.61 18.67 22.36
C ILE A 132 -8.59 19.84 22.25
N ASP A 133 -9.23 20.22 23.37
CA ASP A 133 -10.29 21.24 23.42
C ASP A 133 -11.42 21.00 22.40
N GLY A 134 -11.70 19.72 22.10
CA GLY A 134 -12.72 19.27 21.14
C GLY A 134 -12.29 19.26 19.68
N GLU A 135 -11.08 19.74 19.36
CA GLU A 135 -10.51 19.73 18.01
C GLU A 135 -9.70 18.45 17.78
N GLY A 136 -9.92 17.78 16.65
CA GLY A 136 -9.22 16.53 16.33
C GLY A 136 -7.78 16.78 15.90
N VAL A 137 -6.82 16.31 16.70
CA VAL A 137 -5.38 16.53 16.48
C VAL A 137 -4.64 15.29 15.95
N GLY A 138 -5.23 14.11 16.11
CA GLY A 138 -4.58 12.87 15.67
C GLY A 138 -5.47 11.64 15.79
N THR A 139 -4.86 10.49 15.58
CA THR A 139 -5.48 9.16 15.75
C THR A 139 -4.84 8.46 16.94
N GLY A 140 -5.63 7.72 17.71
CA GLY A 140 -5.17 6.84 18.78
C GLY A 140 -5.94 5.54 18.75
N PHE A 141 -5.52 4.55 19.54
CA PHE A 141 -6.24 3.29 19.65
C PHE A 141 -5.89 2.53 20.93
N LEU A 142 -6.79 1.63 21.30
CA LEU A 142 -6.62 0.77 22.47
C LEU A 142 -5.65 -0.37 22.19
N ILE A 143 -4.69 -0.57 23.09
CA ILE A 143 -3.85 -1.78 23.17
C ILE A 143 -4.09 -2.58 24.46
N GLY A 144 -5.04 -2.14 25.27
CA GLY A 144 -5.52 -2.79 26.48
C GLY A 144 -6.92 -2.26 26.87
N PRO A 145 -7.47 -2.69 28.03
CA PRO A 145 -8.82 -2.30 28.45
C PRO A 145 -9.01 -0.78 28.59
N SER A 146 -8.01 -0.11 29.17
CA SER A 146 -7.95 1.36 29.36
C SER A 146 -6.71 2.02 28.72
N ALA A 147 -5.77 1.23 28.23
CA ALA A 147 -4.51 1.70 27.67
C ALA A 147 -4.64 2.14 26.19
N MET A 148 -4.52 3.45 25.94
CA MET A 148 -4.56 4.08 24.62
C MET A 148 -3.16 4.51 24.17
N ILE A 149 -2.80 4.22 22.92
CA ILE A 149 -1.53 4.65 22.32
C ILE A 149 -1.77 5.60 21.14
N THR A 150 -0.92 6.63 21.06
CA THR A 150 -0.80 7.56 19.91
C THR A 150 0.66 8.02 19.76
N ASN A 151 0.96 8.96 18.87
CA ASN A 151 2.29 9.55 18.78
C ASN A 151 2.57 10.54 19.92
N TYR A 152 3.85 10.69 20.30
CA TYR A 152 4.24 11.69 21.30
C TYR A 152 3.88 13.10 20.81
N HIS A 153 4.18 13.42 19.55
CA HIS A 153 3.88 14.74 19.00
C HIS A 153 2.38 15.09 18.96
N VAL A 154 1.48 14.11 19.01
CA VAL A 154 0.03 14.34 19.09
C VAL A 154 -0.38 14.86 20.48
N LEU A 155 0.37 14.46 21.52
CA LEU A 155 0.15 14.85 22.91
C LEU A 155 1.30 15.71 23.45
N GLU A 156 2.07 16.37 22.58
CA GLU A 156 3.28 17.11 22.97
C GLU A 156 2.96 18.24 23.94
N GLU A 157 1.89 18.99 23.70
CA GLU A 157 1.42 20.07 24.58
C GLU A 157 1.07 19.54 25.98
N LEU A 158 0.42 18.37 26.07
CA LEU A 158 0.10 17.73 27.35
C LEU A 158 1.37 17.23 28.05
N LEU A 159 2.26 16.57 27.32
CA LEU A 159 3.49 15.98 27.86
C LEU A 159 4.52 17.04 28.27
N GLY A 160 4.49 18.21 27.62
CA GLY A 160 5.26 19.41 27.94
C GLY A 160 4.69 20.22 29.10
N GLY A 161 3.41 20.01 29.45
CA GLY A 161 2.71 20.73 30.52
C GLY A 161 2.10 22.07 30.08
N ASP A 162 1.90 22.28 28.78
CA ASP A 162 1.26 23.47 28.22
C ASP A 162 -0.28 23.41 28.37
N ILE A 163 -0.84 22.21 28.45
CA ILE A 163 -2.27 21.96 28.69
C ILE A 163 -2.47 20.92 29.80
N GLU A 164 -3.64 20.97 30.43
CA GLU A 164 -4.07 20.01 31.45
C GLU A 164 -4.67 18.75 30.82
N ALA A 165 -4.60 17.61 31.52
CA ALA A 165 -5.14 16.33 31.04
C ALA A 165 -6.64 16.39 30.70
N GLY A 166 -7.39 17.26 31.38
CA GLY A 166 -8.82 17.49 31.13
C GLY A 166 -9.15 18.14 29.78
N ALA A 167 -8.15 18.70 29.09
CA ALA A 167 -8.33 19.21 27.72
C ALA A 167 -8.32 18.09 26.67
N VAL A 168 -7.85 16.89 27.03
CA VAL A 168 -7.69 15.76 26.11
C VAL A 168 -8.84 14.78 26.22
N ALA A 169 -9.42 14.41 25.08
CA ALA A 169 -10.45 13.39 24.98
C ALA A 169 -10.18 12.42 23.81
N CYS A 170 -10.58 11.16 23.99
CA CYS A 170 -10.53 10.13 22.96
C CYS A 170 -11.94 9.81 22.48
N ARG A 171 -12.27 10.19 21.24
CA ARG A 171 -13.59 9.94 20.65
C ARG A 171 -13.60 8.65 19.82
N PHE A 172 -14.40 7.69 20.26
CA PHE A 172 -14.67 6.45 19.56
C PHE A 172 -16.01 6.49 18.82
N ASP A 173 -16.24 5.57 17.89
CA ASP A 173 -17.51 5.35 17.19
C ASP A 173 -18.06 6.58 16.46
N HIS A 174 -17.19 7.50 16.07
CA HIS A 174 -17.56 8.70 15.32
C HIS A 174 -17.81 8.35 13.85
N LYS A 175 -19.09 8.15 13.49
CA LYS A 175 -19.50 7.65 12.16
C LYS A 175 -20.37 8.66 11.44
N TYR A 176 -20.17 8.80 10.13
CA TYR A 176 -20.96 9.66 9.25
C TYR A 176 -21.40 8.89 8.00
N LEU A 177 -22.51 9.34 7.42
CA LEU A 177 -22.94 8.91 6.10
C LEU A 177 -22.12 9.63 5.02
N ALA A 178 -22.11 9.06 3.82
CA ALA A 178 -21.39 9.61 2.66
C ALA A 178 -21.83 11.04 2.26
N ASP A 179 -23.00 11.49 2.72
CA ASP A 179 -23.53 12.85 2.53
C ASP A 179 -23.12 13.84 3.63
N GLY A 180 -22.24 13.43 4.55
CA GLY A 180 -21.71 14.28 5.61
C GLY A 180 -22.60 14.37 6.86
N ARG A 181 -23.71 13.64 6.93
CA ARG A 181 -24.53 13.57 8.15
C ARG A 181 -23.90 12.67 9.20
N THR A 182 -23.85 13.14 10.45
CA THR A 182 -23.42 12.35 11.60
C THR A 182 -24.38 11.18 11.81
N LEU A 183 -23.90 9.95 11.63
CA LEU A 183 -24.63 8.72 11.94
C LEU A 183 -24.54 8.41 13.44
N ALA A 184 -23.36 8.65 14.03
CA ALA A 184 -23.11 8.54 15.45
C ALA A 184 -22.10 9.62 15.86
N ALA A 185 -22.46 10.43 16.87
CA ALA A 185 -21.58 11.47 17.40
C ALA A 185 -20.34 10.90 18.12
N GLY A 186 -20.33 9.59 18.35
CA GLY A 186 -19.28 8.90 19.08
C GLY A 186 -19.42 9.05 20.59
N VAL A 187 -18.57 8.31 21.30
CA VAL A 187 -18.42 8.39 22.76
C VAL A 187 -17.01 8.89 23.06
N THR A 188 -16.89 9.83 23.99
CA THR A 188 -15.62 10.41 24.41
C THR A 188 -15.21 9.88 25.76
N PHE A 189 -13.95 9.49 25.89
CA PHE A 189 -13.34 9.11 27.15
C PHE A 189 -12.22 10.08 27.50
N ALA A 190 -12.19 10.54 28.74
CA ALA A 190 -11.14 11.41 29.26
C ALA A 190 -9.91 10.59 29.69
N LEU A 191 -8.80 11.27 29.89
CA LEU A 191 -7.62 10.70 30.53
C LEU A 191 -7.85 10.47 32.03
N ASP A 192 -7.22 9.44 32.60
CA ASP A 192 -7.21 9.17 34.04
C ASP A 192 -6.43 10.24 34.84
N ASP A 193 -6.57 10.29 36.16
CA ASP A 193 -5.73 11.14 37.01
C ASP A 193 -4.26 10.71 36.96
N ASP A 194 -3.99 9.40 36.91
CA ASP A 194 -2.67 8.80 36.65
C ASP A 194 -2.57 8.29 35.21
N TRP A 195 -2.82 9.19 34.27
CA TRP A 195 -2.91 8.87 32.85
C TRP A 195 -1.59 8.42 32.22
N ARG A 196 -0.42 8.78 32.76
CA ARG A 196 0.84 8.58 32.03
C ARG A 196 1.44 7.20 32.32
N ILE A 197 1.24 6.25 31.41
CA ILE A 197 1.90 4.94 31.47
C ILE A 197 3.34 5.03 30.96
N ASP A 198 3.54 5.50 29.73
CA ASP A 198 4.88 5.71 29.16
C ASP A 198 4.87 6.72 28.01
N ALA A 199 6.03 7.30 27.71
CA ALA A 199 6.22 8.13 26.53
C ALA A 199 7.65 8.05 25.99
N SER A 200 7.81 8.20 24.68
CA SER A 200 9.09 8.31 24.00
C SER A 200 9.05 9.47 23.02
N PRO A 201 9.97 10.45 23.13
CA PRO A 201 9.95 11.68 22.35
C PRO A 201 10.20 11.46 20.84
N VAL A 202 10.01 12.52 20.07
CA VAL A 202 10.04 12.53 18.58
C VAL A 202 11.37 12.02 18.01
N ASP A 203 12.48 12.32 18.69
CA ASP A 203 13.84 11.91 18.34
C ASP A 203 14.16 10.46 18.70
N GLU A 204 13.29 9.80 19.48
CA GLU A 204 13.36 8.38 19.82
C GLU A 204 12.28 7.59 19.06
N LEU A 205 11.24 7.09 19.75
CA LEU A 205 10.21 6.24 19.16
C LEU A 205 8.91 6.99 18.83
N ASP A 206 8.75 8.24 19.27
CA ASP A 206 7.56 9.08 19.03
C ASP A 206 6.22 8.38 19.37
N TYR A 207 6.06 7.97 20.63
CA TYR A 207 4.76 7.47 21.11
C TYR A 207 4.43 8.00 22.50
N ALA A 208 3.14 8.06 22.78
CA ALA A 208 2.56 8.27 24.08
C ALA A 208 1.59 7.12 24.38
N LEU A 209 1.83 6.43 25.49
CA LEU A 209 0.96 5.39 26.03
C LEU A 209 0.29 5.95 27.28
N VAL A 210 -1.03 6.09 27.23
CA VAL A 210 -1.82 6.75 28.26
C VAL A 210 -2.97 5.88 28.74
N ARG A 211 -3.42 6.12 29.97
CA ARG A 211 -4.57 5.48 30.61
C ARG A 211 -5.78 6.40 30.48
N LEU A 212 -6.89 5.82 30.06
CA LEU A 212 -8.19 6.48 30.05
C LEU A 212 -8.89 6.27 31.41
N ALA A 213 -9.68 7.25 31.84
CA ALA A 213 -10.37 7.24 33.14
C ALA A 213 -11.43 6.14 33.27
N GLU A 214 -11.91 5.64 32.13
CA GLU A 214 -12.85 4.52 32.03
C GLU A 214 -12.19 3.36 31.29
N VAL A 215 -12.90 2.24 31.17
CA VAL A 215 -12.41 1.00 30.54
C VAL A 215 -13.13 0.78 29.19
N PRO A 216 -12.87 1.61 28.16
CA PRO A 216 -13.61 1.57 26.90
C PRO A 216 -13.49 0.23 26.16
N GLY A 217 -12.42 -0.53 26.40
CA GLY A 217 -12.24 -1.86 25.82
C GLY A 217 -13.29 -2.87 26.28
N GLU A 218 -13.85 -2.69 27.48
CA GLU A 218 -14.89 -3.55 28.06
C GLU A 218 -16.31 -2.96 27.86
N CYS A 219 -16.43 -1.77 27.28
CA CYS A 219 -17.73 -1.20 26.93
C CYS A 219 -18.35 -1.94 25.75
N THR A 220 -19.65 -2.24 25.84
CA THR A 220 -20.42 -2.81 24.73
C THR A 220 -20.62 -1.77 23.62
N VAL A 221 -20.39 -2.16 22.37
CA VAL A 221 -20.55 -1.27 21.21
C VAL A 221 -21.84 -1.58 20.45
N GLY A 222 -22.80 -0.66 20.51
CA GLY A 222 -24.10 -0.75 19.84
C GLY A 222 -25.28 -0.94 20.80
N ASN A 223 -26.50 -0.88 20.27
CA ASN A 223 -27.74 -0.83 21.06
C ASN A 223 -28.51 -2.17 21.09
N LEU A 224 -27.83 -3.30 20.92
CA LEU A 224 -28.44 -4.63 20.90
C LEU A 224 -28.11 -5.39 22.18
N ASP A 225 -29.04 -6.21 22.67
CA ASP A 225 -28.93 -7.00 23.91
C ASP A 225 -27.78 -8.05 23.93
N ALA A 226 -27.03 -8.18 22.83
CA ALA A 226 -25.85 -9.02 22.67
C ALA A 226 -24.69 -8.30 21.96
N ALA A 227 -24.59 -6.97 22.12
CA ALA A 227 -23.48 -6.19 21.58
C ALA A 227 -22.14 -6.69 22.16
N PRO A 228 -21.12 -6.94 21.32
CA PRO A 228 -19.81 -7.33 21.81
C PRO A 228 -19.15 -6.16 22.55
N GLU A 229 -18.25 -6.50 23.47
CA GLU A 229 -17.28 -5.55 24.00
C GLU A 229 -16.42 -4.98 22.87
N ARG A 230 -16.04 -3.70 22.98
CA ARG A 230 -15.20 -2.99 22.02
C ARG A 230 -13.91 -3.74 21.72
N GLY A 231 -13.30 -4.30 22.77
CA GLY A 231 -11.98 -4.91 22.73
C GLY A 231 -10.86 -3.90 22.49
N TRP A 232 -9.68 -4.44 22.20
CA TRP A 232 -8.45 -3.69 21.94
C TRP A 232 -7.59 -4.44 20.91
N LEU A 233 -6.64 -3.72 20.32
CA LEU A 233 -5.68 -4.31 19.40
C LEU A 233 -4.54 -4.95 20.18
N THR A 234 -4.07 -6.11 19.73
CA THR A 234 -2.88 -6.75 20.30
C THR A 234 -1.67 -6.47 19.42
N PRO A 235 -0.72 -5.65 19.88
CA PRO A 235 0.55 -5.46 19.18
C PRO A 235 1.28 -6.79 19.02
N CYS A 236 1.89 -6.99 17.86
CA CYS A 236 2.77 -8.14 17.66
C CYS A 236 4.16 -7.70 17.22
N ALA A 237 5.16 -8.49 17.61
CA ALA A 237 6.46 -8.40 16.98
C ALA A 237 6.31 -8.82 15.52
N TRP A 238 6.82 -7.98 14.63
CA TRP A 238 6.76 -8.21 13.19
C TRP A 238 8.13 -7.95 12.60
N PRO A 239 8.84 -9.01 12.17
CA PRO A 239 10.14 -8.82 11.55
C PRO A 239 9.95 -8.00 10.27
N ALA A 240 10.86 -7.06 10.02
CA ALA A 240 10.82 -6.26 8.81
C ALA A 240 10.75 -7.20 7.57
N PRO A 241 9.76 -7.02 6.69
CA PRO A 241 9.55 -7.96 5.60
C PRO A 241 10.67 -7.84 4.57
N ALA A 242 11.15 -8.99 4.08
CA ALA A 242 12.22 -9.07 3.10
C ALA A 242 11.75 -8.81 1.66
N THR A 243 10.44 -8.70 1.45
CA THR A 243 9.79 -8.39 0.17
C THR A 243 8.67 -7.38 0.39
N PRO A 244 8.28 -6.59 -0.63
CA PRO A 244 7.13 -5.69 -0.49
C PRO A 244 5.87 -6.44 -0.08
N GLU A 245 5.40 -6.19 1.14
CA GLU A 245 4.17 -6.75 1.69
C GLU A 245 3.10 -5.66 1.81
N PRO A 246 1.80 -5.99 1.66
CA PRO A 246 0.74 -5.02 1.86
C PRO A 246 0.71 -4.49 3.29
N VAL A 247 0.48 -3.18 3.42
CA VAL A 247 0.20 -2.52 4.69
C VAL A 247 -1.13 -1.79 4.59
N ILE A 248 -1.92 -1.89 5.66
CA ILE A 248 -3.22 -1.25 5.80
C ILE A 248 -3.13 -0.25 6.95
N ILE A 249 -3.72 0.93 6.78
CA ILE A 249 -3.78 1.97 7.81
C ILE A 249 -5.24 2.37 7.98
N LEU A 250 -5.74 2.32 9.21
CA LEU A 250 -7.04 2.88 9.57
C LEU A 250 -6.80 4.19 10.32
N GLN A 251 -7.35 5.30 9.81
CA GLN A 251 -6.91 6.64 10.21
C GLN A 251 -8.05 7.66 10.23
N HIS A 252 -7.95 8.66 11.11
CA HIS A 252 -8.79 9.86 11.12
C HIS A 252 -8.12 11.04 10.39
N ALA A 253 -7.76 10.83 9.13
CA ALA A 253 -7.14 11.86 8.29
C ALA A 253 -7.96 13.16 8.23
N MET A 254 -7.33 14.29 8.53
CA MET A 254 -7.89 15.64 8.64
C MET A 254 -9.00 15.75 9.69
N ALA A 255 -8.92 14.96 10.77
CA ALA A 255 -9.98 14.79 11.75
C ALA A 255 -11.33 14.32 11.15
N ARG A 256 -11.32 13.83 9.90
CA ARG A 256 -12.50 13.32 9.19
C ARG A 256 -12.91 11.94 9.74
N PRO A 257 -14.06 11.40 9.30
CA PRO A 257 -14.43 10.02 9.62
C PRO A 257 -13.34 9.05 9.23
N MET A 258 -13.28 7.91 9.92
CA MET A 258 -12.23 6.91 9.71
C MET A 258 -12.14 6.48 8.24
N GLN A 259 -10.92 6.42 7.73
CA GLN A 259 -10.62 6.01 6.36
C GLN A 259 -9.61 4.87 6.37
N LEU A 260 -9.70 4.03 5.33
CA LEU A 260 -8.73 2.96 5.09
C LEU A 260 -7.76 3.41 3.99
N GLY A 261 -6.47 3.50 4.36
CA GLY A 261 -5.35 3.60 3.44
C GLY A 261 -4.73 2.22 3.21
N MET A 262 -4.30 1.95 1.97
CA MET A 262 -3.57 0.72 1.64
C MET A 262 -2.37 1.04 0.78
N GLY A 263 -1.27 0.35 1.01
CA GLY A 263 -0.05 0.44 0.22
C GLY A 263 0.80 -0.80 0.40
N SER A 264 2.09 -0.66 0.10
CA SER A 264 3.09 -1.71 0.23
C SER A 264 4.29 -1.20 1.00
N VAL A 265 4.92 -2.11 1.74
CA VAL A 265 6.19 -1.87 2.43
C VAL A 265 7.30 -1.63 1.42
N LEU A 266 8.13 -0.64 1.70
CA LEU A 266 9.28 -0.21 0.91
C LEU A 266 10.56 -0.83 1.48
N THR A 267 10.97 -1.97 0.95
CA THR A 267 12.10 -2.77 1.46
C THR A 267 13.48 -2.19 1.15
N GLU A 268 13.55 -1.24 0.22
CA GLU A 268 14.77 -0.52 -0.13
C GLU A 268 15.19 0.52 0.93
N ARG A 269 14.32 0.80 1.91
CA ARG A 269 14.61 1.68 3.05
C ARG A 269 14.63 0.87 4.33
N GLN A 270 15.69 1.04 5.12
CA GLN A 270 15.84 0.36 6.39
C GLN A 270 16.32 1.33 7.46
N GLU A 271 15.65 1.32 8.60
CA GLU A 271 16.00 2.06 9.80
C GLU A 271 15.57 1.19 11.00
N SER A 272 16.42 1.08 12.01
CA SER A 272 16.15 0.21 13.16
C SER A 272 14.85 0.59 13.86
N GLY A 273 13.97 -0.38 14.10
CA GLY A 273 12.68 -0.15 14.76
C GLY A 273 11.65 0.60 13.92
N ARG A 274 11.88 0.79 12.62
CA ARG A 274 10.98 1.49 11.70
C ARG A 274 10.63 0.63 10.50
N VAL A 275 9.49 0.95 9.89
CA VAL A 275 9.07 0.41 8.58
C VAL A 275 8.65 1.57 7.67
N PHE A 276 9.01 1.47 6.40
CA PHE A 276 8.63 2.44 5.36
C PHE A 276 7.59 1.83 4.44
N TYR A 277 6.65 2.65 3.95
CA TYR A 277 5.58 2.20 3.04
C TYR A 277 5.07 3.36 2.18
N ASN A 278 4.29 3.05 1.14
CA ASN A 278 3.68 4.04 0.25
C ASN A 278 2.15 4.17 0.39
N ALA A 279 1.59 3.74 1.52
CA ALA A 279 0.16 3.93 1.82
C ALA A 279 -0.17 5.42 1.98
N ASN A 280 -1.32 5.88 1.47
CA ASN A 280 -1.74 7.27 1.54
C ASN A 280 -2.09 7.68 2.99
N THR A 281 -1.56 8.82 3.43
CA THR A 281 -1.88 9.46 4.71
C THR A 281 -1.98 10.97 4.50
N GLU A 282 -2.71 11.65 5.39
CA GLU A 282 -2.85 13.11 5.44
C GLU A 282 -2.67 13.60 6.89
N PRO A 283 -2.50 14.91 7.16
CA PRO A 283 -2.48 15.42 8.53
C PRO A 283 -3.63 14.85 9.38
N GLY A 284 -3.40 14.51 10.65
CA GLY A 284 -4.36 13.79 11.51
C GLY A 284 -4.26 12.25 11.43
N SER A 285 -3.50 11.70 10.49
CA SER A 285 -3.19 10.26 10.44
C SER A 285 -2.14 9.84 11.47
N SER A 286 -1.39 10.78 12.05
CA SER A 286 -0.43 10.52 13.12
C SER A 286 -1.06 9.69 14.23
N GLY A 287 -0.35 8.65 14.66
CA GLY A 287 -0.80 7.72 15.71
C GLY A 287 -1.75 6.64 15.21
N SER A 288 -2.01 6.54 13.89
CA SER A 288 -2.85 5.47 13.33
C SER A 288 -2.17 4.10 13.42
N PRO A 289 -2.92 3.02 13.68
CA PRO A 289 -2.39 1.68 13.60
C PRO A 289 -2.06 1.28 12.16
N CYS A 290 -0.90 0.66 11.97
CA CYS A 290 -0.53 0.00 10.74
C CYS A 290 -0.68 -1.51 10.90
N PHE A 291 -1.39 -2.12 9.96
CA PHE A 291 -1.67 -3.55 9.95
C PHE A 291 -0.99 -4.24 8.77
N ALA A 292 -0.57 -5.49 9.00
CA ALA A 292 -0.36 -6.43 7.90
C ALA A 292 -1.70 -6.79 7.26
N LEU A 293 -1.67 -7.42 6.07
CA LEU A 293 -2.89 -7.77 5.31
C LEU A 293 -3.92 -8.57 6.11
N ASP A 294 -3.49 -9.36 7.10
CA ASP A 294 -4.32 -10.21 7.95
C ASP A 294 -4.81 -9.52 9.23
N TRP A 295 -4.72 -8.18 9.32
CA TRP A 295 -5.09 -7.35 10.47
C TRP A 295 -4.24 -7.51 11.72
N ARG A 296 -3.04 -8.10 11.62
CA ARG A 296 -2.06 -8.04 12.71
C ARG A 296 -1.55 -6.61 12.86
N LEU A 297 -1.58 -6.08 14.09
CA LEU A 297 -1.04 -4.76 14.41
C LEU A 297 0.49 -4.82 14.46
N VAL A 298 1.14 -4.15 13.50
CA VAL A 298 2.60 -4.28 13.28
C VAL A 298 3.38 -2.99 13.54
N ALA A 299 2.77 -1.83 13.32
CA ALA A 299 3.43 -0.55 13.55
C ALA A 299 2.46 0.57 13.96
N LEU A 300 3.01 1.66 14.48
CA LEU A 300 2.34 2.94 14.73
C LEU A 300 2.73 3.93 13.62
N HIS A 301 1.78 4.50 12.89
CA HIS A 301 2.08 5.53 11.90
C HIS A 301 2.71 6.76 12.57
N HIS A 302 3.70 7.37 11.91
CA HIS A 302 4.45 8.51 12.44
C HIS A 302 4.33 9.69 11.47
N TRP A 303 5.19 9.81 10.45
CA TRP A 303 5.11 10.84 9.40
C TRP A 303 5.64 10.32 8.06
N GLY A 304 5.67 11.17 7.05
CA GLY A 304 6.19 10.82 5.73
C GLY A 304 6.82 11.97 4.97
N ALA A 305 7.48 11.61 3.88
CA ALA A 305 8.02 12.49 2.86
C ALA A 305 7.23 12.29 1.54
N PRO A 306 7.49 13.09 0.49
CA PRO A 306 6.70 13.06 -0.75
C PRO A 306 6.56 11.70 -1.45
N THR A 307 7.46 10.74 -1.17
CA THR A 307 7.49 9.43 -1.83
C THR A 307 7.35 8.25 -0.86
N TRP A 308 7.24 8.49 0.44
CA TRP A 308 7.16 7.43 1.45
C TRP A 308 6.55 7.94 2.74
N ASN A 309 5.85 7.05 3.44
CA ASN A 309 5.47 7.19 4.83
C ASN A 309 6.30 6.23 5.68
N ARG A 310 6.38 6.49 6.98
CA ARG A 310 7.04 5.60 7.95
C ARG A 310 6.19 5.36 9.18
N GLY A 311 6.40 4.20 9.78
CA GLY A 311 5.85 3.82 11.07
C GLY A 311 6.90 3.24 11.99
N VAL A 312 6.54 3.17 13.27
CA VAL A 312 7.34 2.64 14.37
C VAL A 312 6.93 1.20 14.60
N LEU A 313 7.85 0.26 14.48
CA LEU A 313 7.54 -1.15 14.69
C LEU A 313 7.17 -1.38 16.15
N PHE A 314 6.08 -2.13 16.38
CA PHE A 314 5.68 -2.48 17.74
C PHE A 314 6.72 -3.34 18.47
N GLU A 315 7.57 -4.06 17.74
CA GLU A 315 8.72 -4.75 18.33
C GLU A 315 9.61 -3.79 19.16
N ALA A 316 9.88 -2.58 18.67
CA ALA A 316 10.70 -1.60 19.37
C ALA A 316 9.98 -1.00 20.60
N ILE A 317 8.67 -0.72 20.47
CA ILE A 317 7.84 -0.20 21.56
C ILE A 317 7.73 -1.25 22.67
N LEU A 318 7.40 -2.50 22.32
CA LEU A 318 7.27 -3.59 23.28
C LEU A 318 8.59 -3.90 23.99
N ALA A 319 9.72 -3.85 23.28
CA ALA A 319 11.04 -4.02 23.89
C ALA A 319 11.34 -2.92 24.94
N ARG A 320 10.96 -1.66 24.65
CA ARG A 320 11.09 -0.55 25.60
C ARG A 320 10.20 -0.74 26.84
N LEU A 321 8.93 -1.10 26.63
CA LEU A 321 8.00 -1.34 27.73
C LEU A 321 8.47 -2.49 28.63
N ALA A 322 8.98 -3.57 28.03
CA ALA A 322 9.56 -4.68 28.78
C ALA A 322 10.80 -4.26 29.58
N ALA A 323 11.70 -3.46 29.01
CA ALA A 323 12.88 -2.94 29.71
C ALA A 323 12.54 -1.99 30.88
N ARG A 324 11.32 -1.44 30.90
CA ARG A 324 10.79 -0.57 31.95
C ARG A 324 9.83 -1.27 32.93
N ASP A 325 9.62 -2.58 32.77
CA ASP A 325 8.67 -3.38 33.55
C ASP A 325 7.20 -2.90 33.43
N LEU A 326 6.84 -2.33 32.27
CA LEU A 326 5.51 -1.76 32.00
C LEU A 326 4.60 -2.68 31.16
N ALA A 327 5.04 -3.91 30.87
CA ALA A 327 4.23 -4.85 30.10
C ALA A 327 2.91 -5.25 30.80
N GLY A 328 2.90 -5.21 32.15
CA GLY A 328 1.69 -5.43 32.95
C GLY A 328 0.70 -4.27 32.88
N ALA A 329 1.19 -3.03 32.79
CA ALA A 329 0.39 -1.81 32.84
C ALA A 329 -0.57 -1.66 31.64
N ILE A 330 -0.33 -2.38 30.53
CA ILE A 330 -1.25 -2.43 29.39
C ILE A 330 -2.50 -3.28 29.70
N LYS A 331 -2.40 -4.26 30.59
CA LYS A 331 -3.47 -5.23 30.88
C LYS A 331 -4.44 -4.76 31.98
N GLU A 332 -4.11 -3.65 32.63
CA GLU A 332 -4.92 -2.93 33.61
C GLU A 332 -5.62 -1.77 32.89
#